data_AF-A0A925V3D4-F1
#
_entry.id   AF-A0A925V3D4-F1
#
_cell.length_a   1.000
_cell.length_b   1.000
_cell.length_c   1.000
_cell.angle_alpha   90.00
_cell.angle_beta   90.00
_cell.angle_gamma   90.00
#
_symmetry.space_group_name_H-M   'P 1'
#
loop_
_entity.id
_entity.type
_entity.pdbx_description
1 polymer ?
#
loop_
_entity_poly.entity_id
_entity_poly.type
_entity_poly.pdbx_seq_one_letter_code
_entity_poly.pdbx_strand_id
1 'polypeptide(L)'
;MYVRSFPKSIVSIAAGALFGLSLGCVISTNGGGSDECGSLLSHSHEGADGMCYCDSNYTWENPEDDNDYDCERIDGKGGGSQCDQPNSDLNGDVCYCDPGYIWCDLSDPNDYSCCLDPAQDSNAGTGDASADTGNDTGTDTAADTTASTGSVDDTGPDPGVEPNPADCTTEAEGVRFCSHTSVMGPEGSTLWNCMGGEWVEVSQADLDAECVFDNYEFAYGCTDDAETETVGPVCGFGPGTDCSGDDATCADDDLLEYCFYGKLSSASCLEVCQDASQKVTYDHGYCAEDGEAPGVFDCFCCDEGDEGCPINEVGTSSGG
;
A
#
# COMPACT_ATOMS: atom_id res chain seq x y z
N MET A 1 -5.29 29.37 -28.47
CA MET A 1 -4.55 29.47 -29.75
C MET A 1 -3.25 30.23 -29.48
N TYR A 2 -2.20 29.54 -29.04
CA TYR A 2 -0.79 29.97 -29.08
C TYR A 2 0.08 28.71 -29.07
N VAL A 3 1.23 28.85 -29.73
CA VAL A 3 1.93 27.83 -30.49
C VAL A 3 3.08 27.22 -29.66
N ARG A 4 3.35 25.93 -29.94
CA ARG A 4 4.50 25.12 -29.54
C ARG A 4 5.85 25.86 -29.60
N SER A 5 6.76 25.52 -28.70
CA SER A 5 8.20 25.54 -28.99
C SER A 5 8.94 24.48 -28.18
N PHE A 6 9.43 23.45 -28.88
CA PHE A 6 10.53 22.60 -28.42
C PHE A 6 11.86 23.36 -28.56
N PRO A 7 12.90 22.94 -27.82
CA PRO A 7 14.16 22.69 -28.50
C PRO A 7 14.75 21.31 -28.16
N LYS A 8 15.39 20.78 -29.19
CA LYS A 8 16.12 19.51 -29.28
C LYS A 8 17.58 19.67 -28.84
N SER A 9 18.10 18.59 -28.26
CA SER A 9 19.46 18.05 -28.37
C SER A 9 20.62 18.75 -27.67
N ILE A 10 21.33 18.00 -26.79
CA ILE A 10 22.79 17.77 -26.91
C ILE A 10 23.11 16.31 -26.51
N VAL A 11 23.75 15.61 -27.44
CA VAL A 11 24.44 14.31 -27.33
C VAL A 11 25.78 14.50 -26.61
N SER A 12 26.19 13.57 -25.75
CA SER A 12 27.62 13.33 -25.49
C SER A 12 27.88 11.86 -25.16
N ILE A 13 28.64 11.23 -26.07
CA ILE A 13 29.26 9.91 -25.94
C ILE A 13 30.60 10.10 -25.22
N ALA A 14 30.90 9.28 -24.22
CA ALA A 14 32.28 9.02 -23.81
C ALA A 14 32.42 7.57 -23.32
N ALA A 15 33.18 6.79 -24.08
CA ALA A 15 33.55 5.42 -23.81
C ALA A 15 34.54 5.29 -22.64
N GLY A 16 34.40 4.22 -21.86
CA GLY A 16 35.37 3.78 -20.87
C GLY A 16 35.22 2.29 -20.57
N ALA A 17 35.84 1.44 -21.39
CA ALA A 17 36.03 0.02 -21.08
C ALA A 17 37.11 -0.13 -19.99
N LEU A 18 36.96 -1.12 -19.08
CA LEU A 18 37.94 -2.18 -18.78
C LEU A 18 37.75 -2.85 -17.39
N PHE A 19 37.70 -4.19 -17.40
CA PHE A 19 37.84 -5.19 -16.31
C PHE A 19 36.70 -5.20 -15.26
N GLY A 20 35.95 -6.28 -15.03
CA GLY A 20 36.36 -7.67 -14.95
C GLY A 20 36.60 -8.06 -13.49
N LEU A 21 35.53 -8.39 -12.76
CA LEU A 21 35.46 -9.42 -11.71
C LEU A 21 34.01 -9.54 -11.21
N SER A 22 33.48 -10.74 -11.40
CA SER A 22 32.25 -11.29 -10.83
C SER A 22 32.22 -11.19 -9.30
N LEU A 23 31.27 -10.43 -8.78
CA LEU A 23 30.54 -10.73 -7.56
C LEU A 23 29.10 -10.35 -7.88
N GLY A 24 28.21 -11.34 -7.97
CA GLY A 24 26.78 -11.07 -7.97
C GLY A 24 26.45 -10.43 -6.63
N CYS A 25 26.35 -9.11 -6.61
CA CYS A 25 25.60 -8.42 -5.58
C CYS A 25 24.14 -8.64 -5.96
N VAL A 26 23.49 -9.58 -5.26
CA VAL A 26 22.08 -9.37 -4.95
C VAL A 26 22.09 -8.11 -4.09
N ILE A 27 21.75 -6.97 -4.68
CA ILE A 27 21.45 -5.79 -3.89
C ILE A 27 20.05 -6.08 -3.35
N SER A 28 20.01 -6.58 -2.11
CA SER A 28 18.83 -6.40 -1.27
C SER A 28 18.75 -4.89 -1.04
N THR A 29 17.85 -4.25 -1.75
CA THR A 29 17.52 -2.84 -1.54
C THR A 29 16.63 -2.78 -0.33
N ASN A 30 17.23 -2.47 0.82
CA ASN A 30 16.58 -1.78 1.92
C ASN A 30 15.79 -0.60 1.34
N GLY A 31 14.47 -0.70 1.42
CA GLY A 31 13.47 0.12 0.78
C GLY A 31 13.52 1.57 1.27
N GLY A 32 12.75 2.43 0.64
CA GLY A 32 12.51 3.77 1.18
C GLY A 32 11.17 3.75 1.86
N GLY A 33 11.20 3.89 3.19
CA GLY A 33 10.02 3.87 4.05
C GLY A 33 8.79 4.45 3.38
N SER A 34 7.79 3.59 3.18
CA SER A 34 6.43 4.00 2.94
C SER A 34 5.88 4.63 4.21
N ASP A 35 5.36 5.85 4.08
CA ASP A 35 4.66 6.55 5.17
C ASP A 35 3.20 6.03 5.33
N GLU A 36 2.80 5.03 4.53
CA GLU A 36 1.43 4.50 4.48
C GLU A 36 1.43 2.96 4.61
N CYS A 37 0.67 2.47 5.60
CA CYS A 37 0.36 1.04 5.75
C CYS A 37 -0.43 0.53 4.54
N GLY A 38 -0.06 -0.61 3.95
CA GLY A 38 -0.75 -1.14 2.76
C GLY A 38 -0.21 -0.67 1.42
N SER A 39 0.92 0.05 1.40
CA SER A 39 1.58 0.47 0.17
C SER A 39 2.08 -0.73 -0.64
N LEU A 40 2.07 -0.62 -1.98
CA LEU A 40 2.33 -1.71 -2.93
C LEU A 40 3.70 -2.42 -2.75
N LEU A 41 4.64 -1.80 -2.04
CA LEU A 41 5.99 -2.33 -1.82
C LEU A 41 6.40 -2.38 -0.34
N SER A 42 5.50 -2.00 0.55
CA SER A 42 5.76 -1.98 1.99
C SER A 42 5.65 -3.37 2.62
N HIS A 43 5.00 -4.31 1.92
CA HIS A 43 4.67 -5.65 2.45
C HIS A 43 4.04 -5.57 3.84
N SER A 44 3.21 -4.55 4.05
CA SER A 44 2.49 -4.30 5.28
C SER A 44 1.01 -4.15 4.98
N HIS A 45 0.14 -4.57 5.90
CA HIS A 45 -1.31 -4.48 5.80
C HIS A 45 -1.90 -4.05 7.14
N GLU A 46 -3.05 -3.38 7.08
CA GLU A 46 -3.79 -3.00 8.28
C GLU A 46 -4.59 -4.20 8.82
N GLY A 47 -4.39 -4.53 10.09
CA GLY A 47 -5.12 -5.60 10.76
C GLY A 47 -6.47 -5.16 11.30
N ALA A 48 -7.21 -6.12 11.84
CA ALA A 48 -8.58 -5.90 12.32
C ALA A 48 -8.71 -4.96 13.54
N ASP A 49 -7.59 -4.62 14.18
CA ASP A 49 -7.49 -3.68 15.30
C ASP A 49 -6.96 -2.30 14.88
N GLY A 50 -6.82 -2.04 13.57
CA GLY A 50 -6.33 -0.77 13.03
C GLY A 50 -4.81 -0.59 13.14
N MET A 51 -4.08 -1.65 13.51
CA MET A 51 -2.63 -1.64 13.59
C MET A 51 -2.05 -2.12 12.26
N CYS A 52 -0.93 -1.54 11.84
CA CYS A 52 -0.20 -2.04 10.69
C CYS A 52 0.63 -3.29 11.06
N TYR A 53 0.62 -4.28 10.19
CA TYR A 53 1.37 -5.53 10.34
C TYR A 53 2.13 -5.83 9.06
N CYS A 54 3.36 -6.29 9.21
CA CYS A 54 4.04 -6.92 8.08
C CYS A 54 3.30 -8.18 7.63
N ASP A 55 3.27 -8.38 6.31
CA ASP A 55 2.79 -9.60 5.68
C ASP A 55 3.54 -10.82 6.20
N SER A 56 2.94 -12.00 6.03
CA SER A 56 3.61 -13.26 6.39
C SER A 56 4.99 -13.30 5.74
N ASN A 57 6.02 -13.59 6.55
CA ASN A 57 7.42 -13.70 6.12
C ASN A 57 8.13 -12.36 5.94
N TYR A 58 7.57 -11.25 6.44
CA TYR A 58 8.20 -9.94 6.48
C TYR A 58 8.29 -9.42 7.93
N THR A 59 9.27 -8.58 8.23
CA THR A 59 9.43 -7.87 9.52
C THR A 59 9.74 -6.40 9.25
N TRP A 60 9.53 -5.50 10.21
CA TRP A 60 9.77 -4.07 10.02
C TRP A 60 11.24 -3.82 9.66
N GLU A 61 11.47 -3.08 8.57
CA GLU A 61 12.82 -2.70 8.16
C GLU A 61 13.45 -1.73 9.19
N ASN A 62 12.64 -0.85 9.75
CA ASN A 62 13.07 0.17 10.70
C ASN A 62 12.16 0.25 11.92
N PRO A 63 12.26 -0.71 12.85
CA PRO A 63 11.37 -0.80 14.02
C PRO A 63 11.54 0.33 15.04
N GLU A 64 12.47 1.27 14.82
CA GLU A 64 12.66 2.47 15.66
C GLU A 64 12.01 3.73 15.05
N ASP A 65 11.47 3.66 13.84
CA ASP A 65 10.80 4.76 13.14
C ASP A 65 9.30 4.47 13.03
N ASP A 66 8.51 5.15 13.86
CA ASP A 66 7.06 4.93 14.01
C ASP A 66 6.25 5.22 12.72
N ASN A 67 6.87 5.84 11.71
CA ASN A 67 6.24 6.18 10.43
C ASN A 67 6.78 5.36 9.26
N ASP A 68 7.71 4.43 9.50
CA ASP A 68 8.30 3.61 8.44
C ASP A 68 7.54 2.28 8.37
N TYR A 69 6.61 2.20 7.41
CA TYR A 69 5.79 1.01 7.22
C TYR A 69 6.41 0.00 6.25
N ASP A 70 7.69 0.12 5.92
CA ASP A 70 8.38 -0.87 5.09
C ASP A 70 8.72 -2.11 5.91
N CYS A 71 8.37 -3.25 5.34
CA CYS A 71 8.73 -4.55 5.87
C CYS A 71 9.76 -5.22 4.96
N GLU A 72 10.86 -5.67 5.55
CA GLU A 72 11.88 -6.48 4.89
C GLU A 72 11.55 -7.96 4.98
N ARG A 73 11.85 -8.71 3.91
CA ARG A 73 11.59 -10.14 3.86
C ARG A 73 12.50 -10.89 4.84
N ILE A 74 11.89 -11.67 5.73
CA ILE A 74 12.61 -12.59 6.61
C ILE A 74 12.96 -13.84 5.79
N ASP A 75 14.24 -14.16 5.71
CA ASP A 75 14.68 -15.43 5.12
C ASP A 75 14.04 -16.61 5.86
N GLY A 76 13.28 -17.42 5.13
CA GLY A 76 12.71 -18.65 5.65
C GLY A 76 13.80 -19.68 5.95
N LYS A 77 13.55 -20.53 6.95
CA LYS A 77 14.50 -21.60 7.30
C LYS A 77 14.16 -22.86 6.52
N GLY A 78 15.13 -23.36 5.75
CA GLY A 78 14.98 -24.62 5.02
C GLY A 78 14.89 -25.80 5.98
N GLY A 79 13.79 -26.55 5.93
CA GLY A 79 13.54 -27.68 6.83
C GLY A 79 12.50 -28.62 6.24
N GLY A 80 12.95 -29.67 5.55
CA GLY A 80 12.04 -30.58 4.86
C GLY A 80 10.90 -31.10 5.73
N SER A 81 9.66 -31.08 5.23
CA SER A 81 8.44 -31.70 5.79
C SER A 81 8.05 -31.45 7.26
N GLN A 82 8.78 -30.66 8.05
CA GLN A 82 8.49 -30.49 9.49
C GLN A 82 8.66 -29.04 9.96
N CYS A 83 7.67 -28.19 9.66
CA CYS A 83 7.38 -26.98 10.44
C CYS A 83 6.47 -27.37 11.61
N ASP A 84 7.00 -28.17 12.54
CA ASP A 84 6.21 -28.80 13.60
C ASP A 84 6.07 -27.90 14.85
N GLN A 85 6.49 -26.64 14.77
CA GLN A 85 6.45 -25.69 15.89
C GLN A 85 5.17 -24.85 15.83
N PRO A 86 4.66 -24.38 16.99
CA PRO A 86 3.55 -23.44 17.04
C PRO A 86 3.95 -22.10 16.41
N ASN A 87 3.00 -21.47 15.73
CA ASN A 87 3.14 -20.18 15.06
C ASN A 87 4.15 -20.20 13.89
N SER A 88 4.23 -21.33 13.19
CA SER A 88 5.00 -21.46 11.96
C SER A 88 4.19 -22.21 10.90
N ASP A 89 4.27 -21.76 9.65
CA ASP A 89 3.64 -22.41 8.50
C ASP A 89 4.70 -22.89 7.48
N LEU A 90 4.36 -23.96 6.75
CA LEU A 90 5.17 -24.53 5.68
C LEU A 90 4.68 -24.01 4.33
N ASN A 91 5.49 -23.18 3.68
CA ASN A 91 5.26 -22.79 2.29
C ASN A 91 6.34 -23.43 1.40
N GLY A 92 5.93 -24.46 0.64
CA GLY A 92 6.85 -25.30 -0.14
C GLY A 92 7.73 -26.19 0.75
N ASP A 93 9.05 -26.03 0.65
CA ASP A 93 10.06 -26.73 1.46
C ASP A 93 10.71 -25.82 2.53
N VAL A 94 10.10 -24.64 2.76
CA VAL A 94 10.62 -23.59 3.63
C VAL A 94 9.61 -23.29 4.73
N CYS A 95 10.09 -23.27 5.97
CA CYS A 95 9.28 -22.85 7.10
C CYS A 95 9.36 -21.34 7.26
N TYR A 96 8.24 -20.76 7.66
CA TYR A 96 8.12 -19.36 8.02
C TYR A 96 7.37 -19.23 9.34
N CYS A 97 7.55 -18.10 10.03
CA CYS A 97 6.73 -17.77 11.19
C CYS A 97 5.41 -17.14 10.75
N ASP A 98 4.33 -17.43 11.48
CA ASP A 98 3.03 -16.82 11.26
C ASP A 98 3.11 -15.29 11.49
N PRO A 99 2.21 -14.49 10.89
CA PRO A 99 2.14 -13.04 11.15
C PRO A 99 2.14 -12.71 12.66
N GLY A 100 2.94 -11.71 13.07
CA GLY A 100 3.16 -11.38 14.49
C GLY A 100 4.30 -12.15 15.17
N TYR A 101 5.00 -13.03 14.45
CA TYR A 101 6.08 -13.84 15.02
C TYR A 101 7.37 -13.80 14.18
N ILE A 102 8.50 -13.88 14.85
CA ILE A 102 9.85 -13.97 14.28
C ILE A 102 10.60 -15.17 14.85
N TRP A 103 11.62 -15.66 14.15
CA TRP A 103 12.48 -16.72 14.68
C TRP A 103 13.10 -16.33 16.02
N CYS A 104 12.91 -17.15 17.05
CA CYS A 104 13.45 -16.90 18.39
C CYS A 104 14.98 -16.76 18.40
N ASP A 105 15.66 -17.55 17.56
CA ASP A 105 17.11 -17.46 17.35
C ASP A 105 17.41 -17.37 15.86
N LEU A 106 17.66 -16.15 15.38
CA LEU A 106 18.06 -15.88 13.99
C LEU A 106 19.45 -16.47 13.66
N SER A 107 20.27 -16.78 14.66
CA SER A 107 21.63 -17.29 14.48
C SER A 107 21.72 -18.81 14.43
N ASP A 108 20.71 -19.54 14.90
CA ASP A 108 20.62 -20.99 14.79
C ASP A 108 19.73 -21.40 13.60
N PRO A 109 20.31 -21.88 12.47
CA PRO A 109 19.53 -22.31 11.31
C PRO A 109 18.69 -23.57 11.54
N ASN A 110 18.83 -24.24 12.69
CA ASN A 110 18.03 -25.41 13.05
C ASN A 110 17.00 -25.13 14.16
N ASP A 111 16.94 -23.90 14.66
CA ASP A 111 15.89 -23.47 15.57
C ASP A 111 14.68 -22.96 14.78
N TYR A 112 13.64 -23.79 14.73
CA TYR A 112 12.37 -23.48 14.06
C TYR A 112 11.33 -22.91 15.04
N SER A 113 11.74 -22.44 16.22
CA SER A 113 10.81 -21.81 17.15
C SER A 113 10.50 -20.36 16.75
N CYS A 114 9.22 -20.03 16.71
CA CYS A 114 8.71 -18.68 16.45
C CYS A 114 8.31 -18.01 17.77
N CYS A 115 8.86 -16.83 18.02
CA CYS A 115 8.63 -15.98 19.17
C CYS A 115 7.80 -14.78 18.72
N LEU A 116 7.01 -14.20 19.64
CA LEU A 116 6.35 -12.92 19.38
C LEU A 116 7.40 -11.93 18.88
N ASP A 117 7.12 -11.30 17.75
CA ASP A 117 7.99 -10.27 17.22
C ASP A 117 7.95 -9.06 18.17
N PRO A 118 9.05 -8.74 18.88
CA PRO A 118 9.07 -7.60 19.78
C PRO A 118 8.96 -6.26 19.03
N ALA A 119 9.21 -6.23 17.72
CA ALA A 119 8.97 -5.06 16.88
C ALA A 119 7.48 -4.90 16.53
N GLN A 120 6.65 -5.93 16.73
CA GLN A 120 5.20 -5.86 16.59
C GLN A 120 4.49 -5.73 17.95
N ASP A 121 5.22 -5.64 19.06
CA ASP A 121 4.66 -5.34 20.39
C ASP A 121 4.40 -3.83 20.52
N SER A 122 3.20 -3.44 20.08
CA SER A 122 2.38 -2.23 20.34
C SER A 122 2.84 -1.16 21.35
N ASN A 123 4.07 -0.64 21.23
CA ASN A 123 4.50 0.60 21.89
C ASN A 123 5.10 1.65 20.93
N ALA A 124 5.17 1.36 19.63
CA ALA A 124 5.23 2.37 18.58
C ALA A 124 3.81 2.90 18.34
N GLY A 125 3.30 3.68 19.31
CA GLY A 125 1.92 4.16 19.25
C GLY A 125 1.32 4.45 20.62
N THR A 126 1.39 5.73 21.01
CA THR A 126 0.73 6.38 22.16
C THR A 126 1.44 6.31 23.53
N GLY A 127 1.86 7.49 24.02
CA GLY A 127 1.89 7.76 25.47
C GLY A 127 3.20 8.23 26.05
N ASP A 128 3.30 9.56 26.20
CA ASP A 128 4.22 10.28 27.09
C ASP A 128 4.45 9.53 28.42
N ALA A 129 5.72 9.30 28.74
CA ALA A 129 6.14 8.70 30.00
C ALA A 129 5.90 9.67 31.16
N SER A 130 4.70 9.65 31.73
CA SER A 130 4.45 10.21 33.06
C SER A 130 3.82 9.17 33.97
N ALA A 131 4.67 8.55 34.80
CA ALA A 131 4.25 7.81 35.96
C ALA A 131 3.45 8.70 36.91
N ASP A 132 2.18 8.36 37.20
CA ASP A 132 1.66 8.53 38.56
C ASP A 132 0.61 7.48 38.92
N THR A 133 0.83 6.89 40.08
CA THR A 133 0.03 5.86 40.73
C THR A 133 -1.17 6.50 41.43
N GLY A 134 -2.40 6.12 41.07
CA GLY A 134 -3.57 6.71 41.74
C GLY A 134 -4.89 6.00 41.49
N ASN A 135 -5.08 4.88 42.17
CA ASN A 135 -6.36 4.20 42.33
C ASN A 135 -7.35 5.11 43.08
N ASP A 136 -8.39 5.65 42.43
CA ASP A 136 -9.56 6.15 43.16
C ASP A 136 -10.89 6.03 42.40
N THR A 137 -11.85 5.49 43.11
CA THR A 137 -13.25 5.26 42.71
C THR A 137 -14.07 6.55 42.84
N GLY A 138 -14.79 6.97 41.80
CA GLY A 138 -15.74 8.08 41.95
C GLY A 138 -16.63 8.34 40.73
N THR A 139 -17.90 7.97 40.84
CA THR A 139 -19.02 8.55 40.08
C THR A 139 -19.10 10.05 40.29
N ASP A 140 -19.20 10.86 39.22
CA ASP A 140 -20.07 12.04 39.25
C ASP A 140 -20.54 12.46 37.84
N THR A 141 -21.76 12.99 37.82
CA THR A 141 -22.51 13.51 36.67
C THR A 141 -22.28 15.01 36.57
N ALA A 142 -21.77 15.53 35.45
CA ALA A 142 -21.98 16.93 35.08
C ALA A 142 -21.75 17.14 33.59
N ALA A 143 -22.76 17.76 32.96
CA ALA A 143 -22.70 18.30 31.61
C ALA A 143 -21.64 19.40 31.49
N ASP A 144 -20.92 19.43 30.38
CA ASP A 144 -20.42 20.68 29.80
C ASP A 144 -20.59 20.64 28.28
N THR A 145 -20.98 21.78 27.74
CA THR A 145 -21.43 22.00 26.36
C THR A 145 -20.43 22.97 25.75
N THR A 146 -19.60 22.56 24.78
CA THR A 146 -19.09 23.47 23.73
C THR A 146 -18.29 22.75 22.66
N ALA A 147 -18.62 23.08 21.40
CA ALA A 147 -17.86 22.90 20.16
C ALA A 147 -17.57 21.46 19.69
N SER A 148 -18.51 20.89 18.93
CA SER A 148 -18.18 19.86 17.93
C SER A 148 -17.49 20.56 16.77
N THR A 149 -16.16 20.55 16.78
CA THR A 149 -15.43 20.22 15.55
C THR A 149 -15.87 18.82 15.14
N GLY A 150 -16.14 18.59 13.86
CA GLY A 150 -16.54 17.27 13.35
C GLY A 150 -15.57 16.23 13.89
N SER A 151 -16.06 15.40 14.80
CA SER A 151 -15.27 14.30 15.32
C SER A 151 -15.16 13.34 14.15
N VAL A 152 -13.95 13.22 13.62
CA VAL A 152 -13.51 12.08 12.82
C VAL A 152 -13.49 10.93 13.83
N ASP A 153 -14.67 10.35 14.05
CA ASP A 153 -14.81 9.12 14.81
C ASP A 153 -14.62 8.03 13.75
N ASP A 154 -13.48 7.35 13.82
CA ASP A 154 -13.01 6.26 12.94
C ASP A 154 -13.92 5.00 12.96
N THR A 155 -15.14 5.19 13.45
CA THR A 155 -16.26 4.26 13.47
C THR A 155 -17.37 4.77 12.56
N GLY A 156 -17.01 5.27 11.37
CA GLY A 156 -17.97 5.70 10.37
C GLY A 156 -19.10 4.66 10.21
N PRO A 157 -20.34 5.09 9.94
CA PRO A 157 -21.46 4.18 9.89
C PRO A 157 -21.29 3.17 8.75
N ASP A 158 -21.92 2.01 8.91
CA ASP A 158 -21.95 0.92 7.92
C ASP A 158 -22.11 1.46 6.48
N PRO A 159 -21.53 0.79 5.48
CA PRO A 159 -21.48 1.31 4.11
C PRO A 159 -22.89 1.56 3.56
N GLY A 160 -23.04 2.70 2.89
CA GLY A 160 -24.31 3.17 2.34
C GLY A 160 -25.29 3.71 3.39
N VAL A 161 -24.91 3.83 4.65
CA VAL A 161 -25.74 4.50 5.66
C VAL A 161 -25.67 6.01 5.47
N GLU A 162 -26.83 6.60 5.25
CA GLU A 162 -27.00 8.04 5.19
C GLU A 162 -26.60 8.67 6.55
N PRO A 163 -25.80 9.75 6.54
CA PRO A 163 -25.46 10.50 7.75
C PRO A 163 -26.70 11.04 8.44
N ASN A 164 -26.59 11.32 9.74
CA ASN A 164 -27.72 11.83 10.52
C ASN A 164 -28.25 13.14 9.90
N PRO A 165 -29.55 13.21 9.54
CA PRO A 165 -30.13 14.38 8.88
C PRO A 165 -30.05 15.66 9.70
N ALA A 166 -29.93 15.56 11.03
CA ALA A 166 -29.79 16.73 11.89
C ALA A 166 -28.45 17.47 11.70
N ASP A 167 -27.45 16.81 11.12
CA ASP A 167 -26.09 17.34 10.98
C ASP A 167 -25.93 18.17 9.70
N CYS A 168 -26.77 17.95 8.69
CA CYS A 168 -26.84 18.83 7.52
C CYS A 168 -27.76 20.03 7.78
N THR A 169 -27.14 21.10 8.30
CA THR A 169 -27.81 22.39 8.47
C THR A 169 -27.43 23.35 7.34
N THR A 170 -28.14 24.47 7.21
CA THR A 170 -27.74 25.53 6.26
C THR A 170 -26.37 26.12 6.55
N GLU A 171 -25.86 25.96 7.78
CA GLU A 171 -24.51 26.39 8.16
C GLU A 171 -23.44 25.35 7.78
N ALA A 172 -23.84 24.10 7.57
CA ALA A 172 -23.01 23.00 7.11
C ALA A 172 -23.08 22.78 5.59
N GLU A 173 -23.59 23.75 4.82
CA GLU A 173 -23.61 23.65 3.35
C GLU A 173 -22.20 23.44 2.79
N GLY A 174 -22.07 22.44 1.90
CA GLY A 174 -20.80 22.06 1.29
C GLY A 174 -19.95 21.11 2.12
N VAL A 175 -20.38 20.75 3.34
CA VAL A 175 -19.74 19.66 4.11
C VAL A 175 -19.97 18.33 3.39
N ARG A 176 -18.90 17.53 3.33
CA ARG A 176 -18.87 16.20 2.75
C ARG A 176 -18.89 15.15 3.87
N PHE A 177 -19.47 13.99 3.60
CA PHE A 177 -19.50 12.86 4.51
C PHE A 177 -19.35 11.56 3.72
N CYS A 178 -18.49 10.65 4.16
CA CYS A 178 -18.33 9.34 3.54
C CYS A 178 -18.82 8.25 4.50
N SER A 179 -19.67 7.34 4.01
CA SER A 179 -20.06 6.15 4.76
C SER A 179 -19.04 5.03 4.51
N HIS A 180 -17.97 4.98 5.29
CA HIS A 180 -17.03 3.86 5.32
C HIS A 180 -16.65 3.53 6.76
N THR A 181 -15.94 2.42 6.91
CA THR A 181 -15.21 2.08 8.13
C THR A 181 -13.73 1.95 7.74
N SER A 182 -12.82 2.12 8.69
CA SER A 182 -11.39 1.82 8.47
C SER A 182 -11.19 0.43 7.88
N VAL A 183 -11.89 -0.57 8.42
CA VAL A 183 -11.77 -1.99 8.02
C VAL A 183 -12.20 -2.29 6.58
N MET A 184 -13.19 -1.57 6.02
CA MET A 184 -13.66 -1.84 4.65
C MET A 184 -12.91 -1.03 3.60
N GLY A 185 -12.21 0.03 4.00
CA GLY A 185 -11.67 1.02 3.08
C GLY A 185 -12.79 1.67 2.23
N PRO A 186 -12.46 2.14 1.01
CA PRO A 186 -13.41 2.82 0.14
C PRO A 186 -14.42 1.88 -0.53
N GLU A 187 -14.23 0.56 -0.50
CA GLU A 187 -15.14 -0.37 -1.18
C GLU A 187 -16.58 -0.27 -0.64
N GLY A 188 -17.53 -0.03 -1.54
CA GLY A 188 -18.95 0.04 -1.19
C GLY A 188 -19.35 1.27 -0.36
N SER A 189 -18.41 2.21 -0.16
CA SER A 189 -18.67 3.47 0.53
C SER A 189 -19.58 4.39 -0.31
N THR A 190 -20.17 5.39 0.35
CA THR A 190 -21.08 6.35 -0.29
C THR A 190 -20.75 7.75 0.19
N LEU A 191 -20.51 8.65 -0.76
CA LEU A 191 -20.24 10.06 -0.47
C LEU A 191 -21.54 10.85 -0.46
N TRP A 192 -21.71 11.70 0.55
CA TRP A 192 -22.84 12.60 0.73
C TRP A 192 -22.36 14.04 0.80
N ASN A 193 -23.10 14.94 0.15
CA ASN A 193 -22.87 16.38 0.21
C ASN A 193 -24.06 17.07 0.88
N CYS A 194 -23.80 17.90 1.89
CA CYS A 194 -24.85 18.72 2.50
C CYS A 194 -25.19 19.89 1.58
N MET A 195 -26.41 19.89 1.02
CA MET A 195 -26.90 20.92 0.10
C MET A 195 -28.30 21.38 0.50
N GLY A 196 -28.46 22.67 0.80
CA GLY A 196 -29.77 23.22 1.15
C GLY A 196 -30.35 22.70 2.48
N GLY A 197 -29.50 22.19 3.37
CA GLY A 197 -29.94 21.56 4.63
C GLY A 197 -30.46 20.12 4.46
N GLU A 198 -30.14 19.46 3.35
CA GLU A 198 -30.38 18.03 3.13
C GLU A 198 -29.10 17.34 2.64
N TRP A 199 -28.87 16.11 3.11
CA TRP A 199 -27.79 15.28 2.58
C TRP A 199 -28.19 14.76 1.19
N VAL A 200 -27.30 14.97 0.22
CA VAL A 200 -27.49 14.50 -1.15
C VAL A 200 -26.36 13.56 -1.49
N GLU A 201 -26.72 12.33 -1.85
CA GLU A 201 -25.80 11.31 -2.32
C GLU A 201 -25.08 11.79 -3.59
N VAL A 202 -23.77 11.63 -3.62
CA VAL A 202 -22.94 11.83 -4.81
C VAL A 202 -22.91 10.52 -5.55
N SER A 203 -23.34 10.54 -6.82
CA SER A 203 -23.39 9.31 -7.61
C SER A 203 -21.98 8.81 -7.95
N GLN A 204 -21.82 7.50 -8.15
CA GLN A 204 -20.55 6.92 -8.61
C GLN A 204 -20.02 7.62 -9.87
N ALA A 205 -20.90 7.97 -10.81
CA ALA A 205 -20.49 8.66 -12.03
C ALA A 205 -19.94 10.08 -11.78
N ASP A 206 -20.42 10.76 -10.73
CA ASP A 206 -19.88 12.05 -10.32
C ASP A 206 -18.54 11.88 -9.58
N LEU A 207 -18.37 10.81 -8.78
CA LEU A 207 -17.07 10.46 -8.16
C LEU A 207 -16.02 10.14 -9.23
N ASP A 208 -16.36 9.30 -10.21
CA ASP A 208 -15.48 8.97 -11.33
C ASP A 208 -15.10 10.26 -12.10
N ALA A 209 -16.04 11.20 -12.26
CA ALA A 209 -15.77 12.48 -12.91
C ALA A 209 -14.82 13.38 -12.10
N GLU A 210 -14.87 13.34 -10.76
CA GLU A 210 -13.88 14.00 -9.88
C GLU A 210 -12.50 13.37 -10.09
N CYS A 211 -12.38 12.04 -10.05
CA CYS A 211 -11.11 11.34 -10.27
C CYS A 211 -10.50 11.58 -11.67
N VAL A 212 -11.33 11.58 -12.72
CA VAL A 212 -10.90 11.87 -14.10
C VAL A 212 -10.37 13.30 -14.26
N PHE A 213 -10.86 14.24 -13.46
CA PHE A 213 -10.32 15.61 -13.45
C PHE A 213 -8.85 15.64 -13.02
N ASP A 214 -8.48 14.78 -12.07
CA ASP A 214 -7.12 14.62 -11.55
C ASP A 214 -6.30 13.56 -12.30
N ASN A 215 -6.76 13.18 -13.51
CA ASN A 215 -6.09 12.26 -14.42
C ASN A 215 -6.08 10.78 -13.97
N TYR A 216 -6.95 10.41 -13.04
CA TYR A 216 -7.28 9.01 -12.75
C TYR A 216 -8.38 8.50 -13.69
N GLU A 217 -8.74 7.22 -13.60
CA GLU A 217 -9.71 6.61 -14.52
C GLU A 217 -11.07 6.32 -13.86
N PHE A 218 -11.09 6.05 -12.55
CA PHE A 218 -12.32 5.79 -11.79
C PHE A 218 -12.14 6.07 -10.29
N ALA A 219 -13.24 6.02 -9.52
CA ALA A 219 -13.22 6.07 -8.06
C ALA A 219 -13.55 4.69 -7.45
N TYR A 220 -12.78 4.24 -6.46
CA TYR A 220 -13.11 3.06 -5.65
C TYR A 220 -14.32 3.30 -4.75
N GLY A 221 -14.45 4.55 -4.29
CA GLY A 221 -15.43 5.03 -3.33
C GLY A 221 -14.89 6.32 -2.71
N CYS A 222 -15.12 6.54 -1.42
CA CYS A 222 -14.59 7.64 -0.65
C CYS A 222 -13.98 7.16 0.68
N THR A 223 -13.16 8.02 1.28
CA THR A 223 -12.69 7.89 2.67
C THR A 223 -12.73 9.27 3.34
N ASP A 224 -12.68 9.29 4.67
CA ASP A 224 -12.27 10.43 5.46
C ASP A 224 -10.80 10.25 5.86
N ASP A 225 -9.95 11.13 5.36
CA ASP A 225 -8.55 11.17 5.76
C ASP A 225 -8.48 11.95 7.08
N ALA A 226 -8.21 11.22 8.16
CA ALA A 226 -8.09 11.79 9.50
C ALA A 226 -6.88 12.73 9.66
N GLU A 227 -5.84 12.59 8.83
CA GLU A 227 -4.66 13.45 8.85
C GLU A 227 -4.88 14.76 8.10
N THR A 228 -5.54 14.70 6.95
CA THR A 228 -5.82 15.90 6.14
C THR A 228 -7.16 16.55 6.46
N GLU A 229 -7.98 15.92 7.31
CA GLU A 229 -9.38 16.26 7.60
C GLU A 229 -10.20 16.40 6.30
N THR A 230 -9.84 15.65 5.25
CA THR A 230 -10.51 15.72 3.95
C THR A 230 -11.36 14.49 3.68
N VAL A 231 -12.58 14.71 3.19
CA VAL A 231 -13.47 13.66 2.73
C VAL A 231 -13.56 13.73 1.22
N GLY A 232 -13.11 12.70 0.53
CA GLY A 232 -12.95 12.73 -0.92
C GLY A 232 -12.99 11.34 -1.56
N PRO A 233 -13.05 11.28 -2.90
CA PRO A 233 -12.98 10.01 -3.60
C PRO A 233 -11.58 9.41 -3.49
N VAL A 234 -11.49 8.09 -3.32
CA VAL A 234 -10.25 7.34 -3.53
C VAL A 234 -10.20 6.94 -5.00
N CYS A 235 -9.20 7.45 -5.72
CA CYS A 235 -9.10 7.31 -7.16
C CYS A 235 -8.18 6.16 -7.58
N GLY A 236 -8.50 5.53 -8.71
CA GLY A 236 -7.75 4.41 -9.27
C GLY A 236 -7.47 4.56 -10.77
N PHE A 237 -6.48 3.79 -11.23
CA PHE A 237 -6.19 3.57 -12.64
C PHE A 237 -6.67 2.19 -13.04
N GLY A 238 -7.17 2.06 -14.27
CA GLY A 238 -7.64 0.81 -14.84
C GLY A 238 -9.14 0.79 -15.16
N PRO A 239 -9.67 -0.40 -15.47
CA PRO A 239 -11.04 -0.55 -15.94
C PRO A 239 -12.12 -0.18 -14.90
N GLY A 240 -11.81 -0.26 -13.60
CA GLY A 240 -12.74 0.01 -12.50
C GLY A 240 -13.91 -0.97 -12.42
N THR A 241 -13.89 -2.04 -13.20
CA THR A 241 -14.91 -3.08 -13.22
C THR A 241 -14.82 -3.96 -12.00
N ASP A 242 -15.95 -4.42 -11.46
CA ASP A 242 -15.97 -5.31 -10.30
C ASP A 242 -15.09 -6.56 -10.51
N CYS A 243 -14.29 -6.90 -9.51
CA CYS A 243 -13.43 -8.08 -9.47
C CYS A 243 -13.55 -8.80 -8.12
N SER A 244 -12.93 -9.98 -8.02
CA SER A 244 -12.88 -10.75 -6.78
C SER A 244 -11.64 -11.62 -6.74
N GLY A 245 -11.03 -11.75 -5.56
CA GLY A 245 -9.77 -12.46 -5.35
C GLY A 245 -8.56 -11.56 -5.57
N ASP A 246 -7.38 -12.04 -5.18
CA ASP A 246 -6.16 -11.23 -5.11
C ASP A 246 -5.19 -11.54 -6.27
N ASP A 247 -5.66 -12.25 -7.28
CA ASP A 247 -4.83 -12.69 -8.41
C ASP A 247 -4.52 -11.48 -9.31
N ALA A 248 -3.27 -11.03 -9.27
CA ALA A 248 -2.74 -10.09 -10.25
C ALA A 248 -2.43 -10.82 -11.57
N THR A 249 -2.55 -10.14 -12.70
CA THR A 249 -2.22 -10.69 -14.02
C THR A 249 -1.66 -9.61 -14.94
N CYS A 250 -0.76 -10.00 -15.85
CA CYS A 250 -0.31 -9.08 -16.89
C CYS A 250 -1.35 -8.96 -18.00
N ALA A 251 -1.92 -7.77 -18.17
CA ALA A 251 -2.77 -7.46 -19.32
C ALA A 251 -1.94 -7.33 -20.61
N ASP A 252 -0.74 -6.78 -20.47
CA ASP A 252 0.31 -6.78 -21.49
C ASP A 252 1.70 -6.72 -20.85
N ASP A 253 2.74 -6.47 -21.66
CA ASP A 253 4.14 -6.45 -21.21
C ASP A 253 4.46 -5.29 -20.25
N ASP A 254 3.63 -4.24 -20.15
CA ASP A 254 3.84 -3.09 -19.26
C ASP A 254 2.71 -2.92 -18.23
N LEU A 255 1.54 -3.53 -18.44
CA LEU A 255 0.36 -3.31 -17.60
C LEU A 255 0.07 -4.50 -16.68
N LEU A 256 0.22 -4.28 -15.38
CA LEU A 256 -0.22 -5.20 -14.32
C LEU A 256 -1.65 -4.87 -13.93
N GLU A 257 -2.58 -5.80 -14.10
CA GLU A 257 -3.95 -5.72 -13.59
C GLU A 257 -4.08 -6.49 -12.28
N TYR A 258 -4.75 -5.90 -11.29
CA TYR A 258 -4.97 -6.52 -9.98
C TYR A 258 -6.30 -6.07 -9.39
N CYS A 259 -6.84 -6.86 -8.47
CA CYS A 259 -8.07 -6.50 -7.78
C CYS A 259 -7.75 -5.67 -6.54
N PHE A 260 -8.34 -4.48 -6.44
CA PHE A 260 -8.16 -3.60 -5.29
C PHE A 260 -9.49 -2.98 -4.91
N TYR A 261 -9.87 -3.10 -3.63
CA TYR A 261 -11.17 -2.65 -3.11
C TYR A 261 -12.36 -3.11 -3.99
N GLY A 262 -12.32 -4.39 -4.40
CA GLY A 262 -13.35 -5.01 -5.23
C GLY A 262 -13.43 -4.51 -6.68
N LYS A 263 -12.49 -3.67 -7.13
CA LYS A 263 -12.42 -3.14 -8.50
C LYS A 263 -11.11 -3.51 -9.19
N LEU A 264 -11.22 -3.78 -10.49
CA LEU A 264 -10.07 -4.12 -11.32
C LEU A 264 -9.28 -2.85 -11.60
N SER A 265 -8.07 -2.84 -11.10
CA SER A 265 -7.11 -1.75 -11.18
C SER A 265 -5.95 -2.15 -12.07
N SER A 266 -5.20 -1.16 -12.52
CA SER A 266 -4.01 -1.38 -13.33
C SER A 266 -2.87 -0.45 -12.94
N ALA A 267 -1.64 -0.96 -12.97
CA ALA A 267 -0.41 -0.18 -12.81
C ALA A 267 0.48 -0.36 -14.05
N SER A 268 1.06 0.74 -14.53
CA SER A 268 2.14 0.68 -15.53
C SER A 268 3.44 0.34 -14.81
N CYS A 269 4.02 -0.79 -15.16
CA CYS A 269 5.29 -1.23 -14.61
C CYS A 269 6.41 -0.24 -14.91
N LEU A 270 6.40 0.42 -16.08
CA LEU A 270 7.33 1.51 -16.36
C LEU A 270 7.17 2.67 -15.36
N GLU A 271 5.94 3.09 -15.07
CA GLU A 271 5.71 4.19 -14.11
C GLU A 271 6.12 3.78 -12.69
N VAL A 272 5.79 2.56 -12.27
CA VAL A 272 6.23 2.00 -10.98
C VAL A 272 7.76 2.00 -10.88
N CYS A 273 8.44 1.52 -11.92
CA CYS A 273 9.90 1.44 -11.97
C CYS A 273 10.59 2.81 -12.16
N GLN A 274 9.85 3.87 -12.49
CA GLN A 274 10.35 5.23 -12.66
C GLN A 274 9.94 6.18 -11.54
N ASP A 275 9.16 5.70 -10.57
CA ASP A 275 8.74 6.52 -9.45
C ASP A 275 9.98 7.01 -8.67
N ALA A 276 10.04 8.33 -8.46
CA ALA A 276 11.14 8.98 -7.78
C ALA A 276 11.21 8.59 -6.29
N SER A 277 10.13 8.04 -5.72
CA SER A 277 10.09 7.44 -4.39
C SER A 277 11.10 6.28 -4.25
N GLN A 278 11.36 5.55 -5.34
CA GLN A 278 12.19 4.33 -5.35
C GLN A 278 13.71 4.59 -5.18
N LYS A 279 14.16 5.84 -5.04
CA LYS A 279 15.58 6.29 -4.95
C LYS A 279 16.48 5.89 -6.14
N VAL A 280 16.03 4.96 -6.98
CA VAL A 280 16.62 4.45 -8.21
C VAL A 280 15.54 4.45 -9.27
N THR A 281 15.79 5.12 -10.39
CA THR A 281 14.89 5.12 -11.55
C THR A 281 15.43 4.16 -12.58
N TYR A 282 14.60 3.21 -13.01
CA TYR A 282 14.98 2.24 -14.05
C TYR A 282 14.56 2.72 -15.44
N ASP A 283 15.33 2.32 -16.44
CA ASP A 283 15.00 2.66 -17.84
C ASP A 283 13.76 1.89 -18.34
N HIS A 284 13.46 0.73 -17.75
CA HIS A 284 12.35 -0.12 -18.14
C HIS A 284 11.65 -0.77 -16.94
N GLY A 285 10.34 -0.92 -17.06
CA GLY A 285 9.52 -1.80 -16.24
C GLY A 285 8.71 -2.71 -17.14
N TYR A 286 8.53 -3.95 -16.74
CA TYR A 286 7.72 -4.92 -17.47
C TYR A 286 6.94 -5.83 -16.53
N CYS A 287 5.75 -6.23 -16.94
CA CYS A 287 4.94 -7.18 -16.21
C CYS A 287 5.34 -8.62 -16.60
N ALA A 288 5.59 -9.47 -15.60
CA ALA A 288 5.82 -10.89 -15.84
C ALA A 288 5.34 -11.76 -14.67
N GLU A 289 5.28 -13.07 -14.91
CA GLU A 289 5.12 -14.05 -13.84
C GLU A 289 6.46 -14.19 -13.10
N ASP A 290 6.41 -14.21 -11.77
CA ASP A 290 7.58 -14.48 -10.93
C ASP A 290 8.09 -15.90 -11.18
N GLY A 291 9.35 -15.99 -11.60
CA GLY A 291 10.02 -17.25 -11.87
C GLY A 291 10.22 -18.11 -10.61
N GLU A 292 10.18 -17.52 -9.42
CA GLU A 292 10.28 -18.21 -8.13
C GLU A 292 8.90 -18.59 -7.55
N ALA A 293 7.83 -17.89 -7.96
CA ALA A 293 6.46 -18.10 -7.49
C ALA A 293 5.45 -18.24 -8.66
N PRO A 294 5.28 -19.45 -9.22
CA PRO A 294 4.34 -19.67 -10.31
C PRO A 294 2.91 -19.24 -9.96
N GLY A 295 2.29 -18.44 -10.82
CA GLY A 295 0.97 -17.85 -10.66
C GLY A 295 0.98 -16.46 -10.03
N VAL A 296 2.12 -15.94 -9.58
CA VAL A 296 2.27 -14.56 -9.07
C VAL A 296 2.78 -13.68 -10.20
N PHE A 297 2.11 -12.57 -10.46
CA PHE A 297 2.49 -11.59 -11.48
C PHE A 297 2.87 -10.27 -10.82
N ASP A 298 3.95 -9.67 -11.30
CA ASP A 298 4.50 -8.44 -10.72
C ASP A 298 5.22 -7.59 -11.78
N CYS A 299 5.53 -6.35 -11.41
CA CYS A 299 6.34 -5.42 -12.17
C CYS A 299 7.83 -5.60 -11.88
N PHE A 300 8.58 -5.97 -12.92
CA PHE A 300 10.02 -6.13 -12.86
C PHE A 300 10.73 -4.93 -13.50
N CYS A 301 11.69 -4.37 -12.77
CA CYS A 301 12.46 -3.21 -13.20
C CYS A 301 13.86 -3.62 -13.69
N CYS A 302 14.33 -3.04 -14.78
CA CYS A 302 15.68 -3.27 -15.29
C CYS A 302 16.21 -2.10 -16.11
N ASP A 303 17.54 -1.98 -16.17
CA ASP A 303 18.22 -0.99 -17.00
C ASP A 303 18.61 -1.54 -18.37
N GLU A 304 18.86 -0.63 -19.33
CA GLU A 304 19.36 -1.01 -20.64
C GLU A 304 20.71 -1.74 -20.52
N GLY A 305 20.76 -2.96 -21.04
CA GLY A 305 21.95 -3.82 -21.01
C GLY A 305 22.01 -4.83 -19.86
N ASP A 306 21.03 -4.84 -18.96
CA ASP A 306 20.94 -5.85 -17.90
C ASP A 306 20.61 -7.25 -18.43
N GLU A 307 21.30 -8.27 -17.93
CA GLU A 307 21.07 -9.65 -18.34
C GLU A 307 19.66 -10.08 -17.93
N GLY A 308 18.85 -10.52 -18.91
CA GLY A 308 17.45 -10.91 -18.68
C GLY A 308 16.41 -9.81 -18.91
N CYS A 309 16.83 -8.55 -19.13
CA CYS A 309 15.92 -7.46 -19.42
C CYS A 309 15.30 -7.62 -20.83
N PRO A 310 13.96 -7.69 -20.99
CA PRO A 310 13.29 -8.03 -22.27
C PRO A 310 13.64 -7.11 -23.45
N ILE A 311 13.97 -5.83 -23.18
CA ILE A 311 14.39 -4.86 -24.22
C ILE A 311 15.65 -5.28 -24.97
N ASN A 312 16.48 -6.13 -24.37
CA ASN A 312 17.71 -6.60 -24.97
C ASN A 312 17.48 -7.65 -26.08
N GLU A 313 16.29 -8.26 -26.14
CA GLU A 313 15.96 -9.29 -27.15
C GLU A 313 15.38 -8.71 -28.45
N VAL A 314 14.86 -7.49 -28.45
CA VAL A 314 14.20 -6.87 -29.63
C VAL A 314 15.22 -6.30 -30.63
N GLY A 315 16.53 -6.33 -30.31
CA GLY A 315 17.60 -5.63 -31.03
C GLY A 315 18.38 -6.39 -32.11
N THR A 316 17.99 -7.59 -32.56
CA THR A 316 18.74 -8.31 -33.62
C THR A 316 17.90 -8.81 -34.81
N SER A 317 17.05 -7.95 -35.37
CA SER A 317 16.73 -8.03 -36.80
C SER A 317 18.00 -7.67 -37.60
N SER A 318 18.85 -8.68 -37.80
CA SER A 318 19.95 -8.65 -38.74
C SER A 318 19.42 -8.44 -40.16
N GLY A 319 19.49 -7.19 -40.64
CA GLY A 319 19.51 -6.91 -42.07
C GLY A 319 20.77 -7.51 -42.68
N GLY A 320 20.63 -8.71 -43.26
CA GLY A 320 21.60 -9.38 -44.12
C GLY A 320 20.98 -9.73 -45.46
#